data_AF-A0A699VLL5-F1
#
_entry.id   AF-A0A699VLL5-F1
#
_cell.length_a   1.000
_cell.length_b   1.000
_cell.length_c   1.000
_cell.angle_alpha   90.00
_cell.angle_beta   90.00
_cell.angle_gamma   90.00
#
_symmetry.space_group_name_H-M   'P 1'
#
loop_
_entity.id
_entity.type
_entity.pdbx_description
1 polymer ?
#
loop_
_entity_poly.entity_id
_entity_poly.type
_entity_poly.pdbx_seq_one_letter_code
_entity_poly.pdbx_strand_id
1 'polypeptide(L)'
;MVLFKVLCGRLCTIKGNDGILLSCPWAKEFYERKRLNEIVDPSLKEHLNSYSLNKFSKIAYRCLHYDRKQRPRMDLVVKELENLLKIKE
;
A
#
# COMPACT_ATOMS: atom_id res chain seq x y z
N MET A 1 3.24 -5.86 4.06
CA MET A 1 2.00 -6.53 3.60
C MET A 1 0.75 -5.90 4.19
N VAL A 2 0.66 -5.71 5.51
CA VAL A 2 -0.54 -5.15 6.17
C VAL A 2 -0.96 -3.80 5.59
N LEU A 3 -0.02 -2.87 5.37
CA LEU A 3 -0.31 -1.56 4.76
C LEU A 3 -0.98 -1.69 3.37
N PHE A 4 -0.51 -2.62 2.52
CA PHE A 4 -1.16 -2.88 1.23
C PHE A 4 -2.56 -3.48 1.39
N LYS A 5 -2.78 -4.35 2.38
CA LYS A 5 -4.12 -4.86 2.68
C LYS A 5 -5.10 -3.76 3.13
N VAL A 6 -4.59 -2.74 3.82
CA VAL A 6 -5.39 -1.56 4.18
C VAL A 6 -5.76 -0.77 2.93
N LEU A 7 -4.79 -0.49 2.03
CA LEU A 7 -5.06 0.20 0.76
C LEU A 7 -6.08 -0.52 -0.11
N CYS A 8 -6.09 -1.84 -0.12
CA CYS A 8 -6.96 -2.64 -0.98
C CYS A 8 -8.33 -2.94 -0.37
N GLY A 9 -8.62 -2.53 0.87
CA GLY A 9 -9.95 -2.71 1.45
C GLY A 9 -10.25 -4.16 1.85
N ARG A 10 -9.75 -4.57 3.02
CA ARG A 10 -10.06 -5.76 3.85
C ARG A 10 -10.22 -7.17 3.23
N LEU A 11 -10.31 -7.39 1.92
CA LEU A 11 -10.50 -8.72 1.36
C LEU A 11 -9.99 -8.76 -0.09
N CYS A 12 -8.74 -9.18 -0.28
CA CYS A 12 -8.38 -9.94 -1.47
C CYS A 12 -9.11 -11.29 -1.37
N THR A 13 -10.44 -11.26 -1.53
CA THR A 13 -11.28 -12.44 -1.35
C THR A 13 -11.00 -13.40 -2.49
N ILE A 14 -10.30 -14.46 -2.13
CA ILE A 14 -10.24 -15.70 -2.86
C ILE A 14 -11.70 -16.19 -3.01
N LYS A 15 -12.23 -16.13 -4.22
CA LYS A 15 -13.14 -17.15 -4.72
C LYS A 15 -12.76 -17.40 -6.18
N GLY A 16 -12.31 -18.62 -6.45
CA GLY A 16 -11.76 -19.02 -7.74
C GLY A 16 -12.71 -18.69 -8.89
N ASN A 17 -12.24 -17.91 -9.84
CA ASN A 17 -11.48 -18.38 -11.01
C ASN A 17 -10.71 -17.21 -11.66
N ASP A 18 -11.06 -15.96 -11.29
CA ASP A 18 -10.52 -14.73 -11.89
C ASP A 18 -9.98 -13.71 -10.83
N GLY A 19 -9.61 -14.19 -9.63
CA GLY A 19 -9.28 -13.33 -8.48
C GLY A 19 -7.78 -13.21 -8.17
N ILE A 20 -7.29 -11.98 -8.01
CA ILE A 20 -5.89 -11.69 -7.67
C ILE A 20 -5.63 -11.87 -6.17
N LEU A 21 -4.79 -12.84 -5.81
CA LEU A 21 -4.24 -12.95 -4.47
C LEU A 21 -3.12 -11.91 -4.30
N LEU A 22 -3.31 -10.92 -3.43
CA LEU A 22 -2.30 -9.89 -3.17
C LEU A 22 -1.15 -10.47 -2.34
N SER A 23 -0.23 -11.12 -3.03
CA SER A 23 1.05 -11.59 -2.51
C SER A 23 2.09 -10.46 -2.53
N CYS A 24 3.21 -10.65 -1.84
CA CYS A 24 4.31 -9.66 -1.82
C CYS A 24 4.79 -9.31 -3.24
N PRO A 25 4.99 -10.29 -4.16
CA PRO A 25 5.35 -10.00 -5.54
C PRO A 25 4.32 -9.14 -6.27
N TRP A 26 3.03 -9.47 -6.16
CA TRP A 26 1.97 -8.74 -6.84
C TRP A 26 1.83 -7.30 -6.31
N ALA A 27 1.89 -7.11 -4.99
CA ALA A 27 1.87 -5.78 -4.38
C ALA A 27 3.04 -4.90 -4.88
N LYS A 28 4.23 -5.49 -5.06
CA LYS A 28 5.38 -4.79 -5.65
C LYS A 28 5.13 -4.47 -7.13
N GLU A 29 4.63 -5.43 -7.90
CA GLU A 29 4.35 -5.24 -9.32
C GLU A 29 3.34 -4.10 -9.55
N PHE A 30 2.23 -4.06 -8.81
CA PHE A 30 1.26 -2.98 -8.90
C PHE A 30 1.86 -1.61 -8.56
N TYR A 31 2.75 -1.56 -7.56
CA TYR A 31 3.48 -0.34 -7.22
C TYR A 31 4.45 0.08 -8.34
N GLU A 32 5.30 -0.84 -8.81
CA GLU A 32 6.33 -0.60 -9.82
C GLU A 32 5.74 -0.23 -11.18
N ARG A 33 4.62 -0.85 -11.56
CA ARG A 33 3.88 -0.53 -12.79
C ARG A 33 2.97 0.69 -12.68
N LYS A 34 2.93 1.36 -11.52
CA LYS A 34 2.02 2.50 -11.23
C LYS A 34 0.53 2.15 -11.44
N ARG A 35 0.17 0.88 -11.21
CA ARG A 35 -1.19 0.33 -11.37
C ARG A 35 -1.94 0.22 -10.04
N LEU A 36 -1.49 0.92 -9.00
CA LEU A 36 -2.12 0.89 -7.67
C LEU A 36 -3.59 1.32 -7.72
N ASN A 37 -3.94 2.28 -8.59
CA ASN A 37 -5.32 2.72 -8.75
C ASN A 37 -6.28 1.60 -9.15
N GLU A 38 -5.80 0.48 -9.68
CA GLU A 38 -6.66 -0.67 -10.04
C GLU A 38 -7.03 -1.52 -8.82
N ILE A 39 -6.21 -1.49 -7.77
CA ILE A 39 -6.35 -2.34 -6.58
C ILE A 39 -6.69 -1.57 -5.31
N VAL A 40 -6.62 -0.23 -5.34
CA VAL A 40 -6.97 0.61 -4.19
C VAL A 40 -8.49 0.60 -4.00
N ASP A 41 -8.89 0.40 -2.75
CA ASP A 41 -10.28 0.42 -2.30
C ASP A 41 -10.96 1.71 -2.81
N PRO A 42 -12.06 1.61 -3.57
CA PRO A 42 -12.80 2.77 -4.04
C PRO A 42 -13.17 3.75 -2.93
N SER A 43 -13.53 3.25 -1.74
CA SER A 43 -13.84 4.11 -0.59
C SER A 43 -12.63 4.94 -0.14
N LEU A 44 -11.40 4.41 -0.28
CA LEU A 44 -10.19 5.17 0.03
C LEU A 44 -9.84 6.18 -1.07
N LYS A 45 -10.22 5.97 -2.33
CA LYS A 45 -9.96 6.94 -3.40
C LYS A 45 -10.73 8.25 -3.20
N GLU A 46 -11.91 8.18 -2.59
CA GLU A 46 -12.72 9.36 -2.29
C GLU A 46 -12.13 10.19 -1.13
N HIS A 47 -11.37 9.55 -0.23
CA HIS A 47 -10.83 10.17 0.98
C HIS A 47 -9.33 10.45 0.91
N LEU A 48 -8.60 9.83 -0.03
CA LEU A 48 -7.16 10.01 -0.20
C LEU A 48 -6.87 10.72 -1.52
N ASN A 49 -6.25 11.88 -1.40
CA ASN A 49 -5.66 12.54 -2.56
C ASN A 49 -4.48 11.74 -3.13
N SER A 50 -4.14 12.05 -4.38
CA SER A 50 -3.08 11.35 -5.13
C SER A 50 -1.71 11.42 -4.44
N TYR A 51 -1.43 12.54 -3.77
CA TYR A 51 -0.20 12.73 -3.01
C TYR A 51 -0.10 11.75 -1.83
N SER A 52 -1.17 11.66 -1.04
CA SER A 52 -1.26 10.82 0.15
C SER A 52 -1.22 9.36 -0.21
N LEU A 53 -1.92 8.97 -1.28
CA LEU A 53 -1.88 7.62 -1.82
C LEU A 53 -0.46 7.23 -2.27
N ASN A 54 0.24 8.12 -2.98
CA ASN A 54 1.61 7.88 -3.43
C ASN A 54 2.57 7.74 -2.23
N LYS A 55 2.49 8.64 -1.25
CA LYS A 55 3.32 8.56 -0.04
C LYS A 55 3.05 7.30 0.76
N PHE A 56 1.78 6.97 1.02
CA PHE A 56 1.40 5.76 1.74
C PHE A 56 1.92 4.51 1.03
N SER A 57 1.67 4.39 -0.28
CA SER A 57 2.09 3.23 -1.06
C SER A 57 3.61 3.09 -1.14
N LYS A 58 4.36 4.20 -1.18
CA LYS A 58 5.83 4.19 -1.11
C LYS A 58 6.35 3.65 0.22
N ILE A 59 5.74 4.03 1.34
CA ILE A 59 6.05 3.49 2.67
C ILE A 59 5.79 1.98 2.66
N ALA A 60 4.61 1.56 2.19
CA ALA A 60 4.22 0.15 2.11
C ALA A 60 5.18 -0.68 1.24
N TYR A 61 5.63 -0.13 0.10
CA TYR A 61 6.58 -0.76 -0.82
C TYR A 61 7.95 -0.97 -0.18
N ARG A 62 8.50 0.05 0.50
CA ARG A 62 9.79 -0.04 1.21
C ARG A 62 9.78 -1.13 2.29
N CYS A 63 8.65 -1.32 2.96
CA CYS A 63 8.48 -2.40 3.94
C CYS A 63 8.55 -3.82 3.31
N LEU A 64 8.32 -3.95 2.01
CA LEU A 64 8.38 -5.22 1.27
C LEU A 64 9.78 -5.51 0.68
N HIS A 65 10.77 -4.66 0.92
CA HIS A 65 12.11 -4.83 0.34
C HIS A 65 12.68 -6.24 0.62
N TYR A 66 13.32 -6.86 -0.37
CA TYR A 66 13.84 -8.23 -0.23
C TYR A 66 14.91 -8.27 0.86
N ASP A 67 15.93 -7.42 0.72
CA ASP A 67 16.95 -7.20 1.75
C ASP A 67 16.35 -6.56 3.01
N ARG A 68 16.52 -7.24 4.15
CA ARG A 68 16.04 -6.80 5.46
C ARG A 68 16.69 -5.50 5.92
N LYS A 69 17.96 -5.26 5.55
CA LYS A 69 18.70 -4.05 5.94
C LYS A 69 18.17 -2.78 5.28
N GLN A 70 17.53 -2.93 4.11
CA GLN A 70 16.91 -1.82 3.38
C GLN A 70 15.47 -1.55 3.81
N ARG A 71 14.86 -2.43 4.62
CA ARG A 71 13.52 -2.19 5.16
C ARG A 71 13.61 -1.05 6.19
N PRO A 72 12.66 -0.11 6.16
CA PRO A 72 12.59 0.93 7.18
C PRO A 72 12.31 0.29 8.55
N ARG A 73 12.87 0.88 9.60
CA ARG A 73 12.52 0.50 10.97
C ARG A 73 11.06 0.90 11.25
N MET A 74 10.39 0.17 12.13
CA MET A 74 8.97 0.43 12.43
C MET A 74 8.73 1.80 13.06
N ASP A 75 9.67 2.34 13.83
CA ASP A 75 9.60 3.70 14.36
C ASP A 75 9.57 4.75 13.25
N LEU A 76 10.38 4.57 12.19
CA LEU A 76 10.35 5.42 11.00
C LEU A 76 9.01 5.28 10.26
N VAL A 77 8.50 4.06 10.09
CA VAL A 77 7.23 3.80 9.41
C VAL A 77 6.08 4.50 10.13
N VAL A 78 5.99 4.38 11.45
CA VAL A 78 4.97 5.06 12.27
C VAL A 78 5.08 6.57 12.10
N LYS A 79 6.29 7.13 12.24
CA LYS A 79 6.53 8.57 12.06
C LYS A 79 6.13 9.08 10.68
N GLU A 80 6.47 8.35 9.61
CA GLU A 80 6.10 8.71 8.24
C GLU A 80 4.57 8.67 8.04
N LEU A 81 3.87 7.70 8.64
CA LEU A 81 2.42 7.59 8.59
C LEU A 81 1.72 8.69 9.41
N GLU A 82 2.19 8.99 10.62
CA GLU A 82 1.67 10.09 11.45
C GLU A 82 1.86 11.45 10.76
N ASN A 83 3.01 11.66 10.12
CA ASN A 83 3.24 12.85 9.33
C ASN A 83 2.26 12.93 8.16
N LEU A 84 1.99 11.81 7.50
CA LEU A 84 1.02 11.75 6.42
C LEU A 84 -0.40 12.08 6.89
N LEU A 85 -0.80 11.65 8.09
CA LEU A 85 -2.09 11.99 8.69
C LEU A 85 -2.24 13.47 9.05
N LYS A 86 -1.11 14.15 9.36
CA LYS A 86 -1.10 15.60 9.63
C LYS A 86 -1.21 16.44 8.36
N ILE A 87 -0.91 15.85 7.20
CA ILE A 87 -1.16 16.47 5.90
C ILE A 87 -2.65 16.34 5.64
N LYS A 88 -3.43 17.26 6.23
CA LYS A 88 -4.80 17.51 5.81
C LYS A 88 -4.76 18.40 4.56
N GLU A 89 -5.41 17.97 3.50
CA GLU A 89 -6.04 18.91 2.57
C GLU A 89 -7.28 19.50 3.23
#